data_AF-A0A961CZZ1-F1
#
_entry.id   AF-A0A961CZZ1-F1
#
_cell.length_a   1.000
_cell.length_b   1.000
_cell.length_c   1.000
_cell.angle_alpha   90.00
_cell.angle_beta   90.00
_cell.angle_gamma   90.00
#
_symmetry.space_group_name_H-M   'P 1'
#
loop_
_entity.id
_entity.type
_entity.pdbx_description
1 polymer ?
#
loop_
_entity_poly.entity_id
_entity_poly.type
_entity_poly.pdbx_seq_one_letter_code
_entity_poly.pdbx_strand_id
1 'polypeptide(L)'
;MATLLVVGFLVGGDLWFFSDDWNIFAGYHSGNLLEPFNGHLSLVPAGSYQAIFQTLGVGSYLPFRLVGLAALGVLGHQVCRTSVRAGGWVVGMLATTAVIWNSSGETNVLFPFLLNFSLPLAALLGCWWNLGGVARNTSPATAGTRDVGPGEPDGPVLRRRAIAMGLWLALALATSGLGVVVAVALAVELAGRRAPRAVWIAWATPVLLWTTWWLGHRSASNLSLDPTVVLPYAARMVLAGATALGAGVHALGLLVL
;
A
#
# COMPACT_ATOMS: atom_id res chain seq x y z
N MET A 1 7.45 -2.78 -16.20
CA MET A 1 6.46 -1.92 -15.51
C MET A 1 5.47 -1.32 -16.49
N ALA A 2 5.90 -0.38 -17.35
CA ALA A 2 5.01 0.28 -18.32
C ALA A 2 4.21 -0.72 -19.17
N THR A 3 4.87 -1.76 -19.71
CA THR A 3 4.19 -2.83 -20.44
C THR A 3 3.09 -3.51 -19.63
N LEU A 4 3.33 -3.80 -18.34
CA LEU A 4 2.33 -4.44 -17.47
C LEU A 4 1.12 -3.52 -17.24
N LEU A 5 1.34 -2.23 -17.03
CA LEU A 5 0.25 -1.26 -16.85
C LEU A 5 -0.52 -1.02 -18.16
N VAL A 6 0.17 -1.00 -19.31
CA VAL A 6 -0.46 -0.88 -20.63
C VAL A 6 -1.32 -2.09 -20.93
N VAL A 7 -0.82 -3.30 -20.67
CA VAL A 7 -1.64 -4.52 -20.83
C VAL A 7 -2.86 -4.48 -19.90
N GLY A 8 -2.68 -4.08 -18.64
CA GLY A 8 -3.82 -3.87 -17.73
C GLY A 8 -4.82 -2.84 -18.27
N PHE A 9 -4.34 -1.72 -18.80
CA PHE A 9 -5.20 -0.70 -19.41
C PHE A 9 -6.04 -1.24 -20.58
N LEU A 10 -5.41 -2.02 -21.46
CA LEU A 10 -6.05 -2.59 -22.65
C LEU A 10 -7.07 -3.67 -22.27
N VAL A 11 -6.70 -4.63 -21.42
CA VAL A 11 -7.59 -5.71 -20.97
C VAL A 11 -8.78 -5.15 -20.19
N GLY A 12 -8.58 -4.06 -19.44
CA GLY A 12 -9.66 -3.39 -18.75
C GLY A 12 -10.62 -2.60 -19.62
N GLY A 13 -10.35 -2.45 -20.93
CA GLY A 13 -11.05 -1.59 -21.90
C GLY A 13 -12.54 -1.43 -21.63
N ASP A 14 -13.24 -2.57 -21.56
CA ASP A 14 -14.69 -2.66 -21.54
C ASP A 14 -15.31 -2.74 -20.13
N LEU A 15 -14.49 -2.60 -19.08
CA LEU A 15 -14.98 -2.61 -17.71
C LEU A 15 -15.64 -1.30 -17.31
N TRP A 16 -16.64 -1.44 -16.44
CA TRP A 16 -17.39 -0.35 -15.84
C TRP A 16 -17.37 -0.44 -14.31
N PHE A 17 -18.07 0.48 -13.64
CA PHE A 17 -18.22 0.48 -12.19
C PHE A 17 -18.72 -0.87 -11.67
N PHE A 18 -18.05 -1.41 -10.66
CA PHE A 18 -18.32 -2.73 -10.10
C PHE A 18 -18.21 -2.72 -8.57
N SER A 19 -19.00 -3.55 -7.87
CA SER A 19 -18.87 -3.77 -6.43
C SER A 19 -18.77 -2.47 -5.59
N ASP A 20 -17.68 -2.26 -4.84
CA ASP A 20 -17.47 -1.10 -3.96
C ASP A 20 -17.48 0.25 -4.69
N ASP A 21 -17.28 0.30 -6.01
CA ASP A 21 -17.43 1.56 -6.76
C ASP A 21 -18.83 2.16 -6.59
N TRP A 22 -19.87 1.31 -6.63
CA TRP A 22 -21.25 1.73 -6.48
C TRP A 22 -21.54 2.18 -5.04
N ASN A 23 -20.93 1.54 -4.05
CA ASN A 23 -21.04 1.94 -2.65
C ASN A 23 -20.40 3.31 -2.41
N ILE A 24 -19.24 3.56 -3.03
CA ILE A 24 -18.57 4.87 -2.99
C ILE A 24 -19.38 5.92 -3.71
N PHE A 25 -19.90 5.62 -4.90
CA PHE A 25 -20.76 6.53 -5.63
C PHE A 25 -22.01 6.90 -4.80
N ALA A 26 -22.70 5.92 -4.22
CA ALA A 26 -23.89 6.19 -3.42
C ALA A 26 -23.57 6.98 -2.13
N GLY A 27 -22.56 6.54 -1.37
CA GLY A 27 -22.29 7.07 -0.03
C GLY A 27 -21.38 8.31 0.03
N TYR A 28 -20.55 8.54 -0.99
CA TYR A 28 -19.44 9.51 -0.94
C TYR A 28 -19.43 10.48 -2.13
N HIS A 29 -20.51 10.59 -2.92
CA HIS A 29 -20.54 11.51 -4.08
C HIS A 29 -20.38 13.01 -3.73
N SER A 30 -20.74 13.43 -2.52
CA SER A 30 -20.76 14.86 -2.14
C SER A 30 -20.28 15.18 -0.71
N GLY A 31 -19.87 14.17 0.06
CA GLY A 31 -19.33 14.36 1.42
C GLY A 31 -18.81 13.07 2.02
N ASN A 32 -18.97 12.92 3.34
CA ASN A 32 -18.72 11.69 4.10
C ASN A 32 -17.30 11.12 4.03
N LEU A 33 -16.30 11.91 3.62
CA LEU A 33 -14.93 11.42 3.47
C LEU A 33 -14.28 10.91 4.78
N LEU A 34 -14.82 11.31 5.93
CA LEU A 34 -14.40 10.82 7.25
C LEU A 34 -15.30 9.69 7.76
N GLU A 35 -16.41 9.39 7.10
CA GLU A 35 -17.23 8.24 7.47
C GLU A 35 -16.50 6.93 7.15
N PRO A 36 -16.68 5.89 7.97
CA PRO A 36 -16.03 4.62 7.74
C PRO A 36 -16.62 3.92 6.52
N PHE A 37 -15.75 3.49 5.61
CA PHE A 37 -16.10 2.60 4.51
C PHE A 37 -15.63 1.19 4.87
N ASN A 38 -16.53 0.21 4.90
CA ASN A 38 -16.21 -1.16 5.33
C ASN A 38 -15.46 -1.21 6.68
N GLY A 39 -15.85 -0.35 7.62
CA GLY A 39 -15.30 -0.28 8.98
C GLY A 39 -13.92 0.39 9.10
N HIS A 40 -13.42 1.05 8.05
CA HIS A 40 -12.13 1.73 8.08
C HIS A 40 -12.13 3.05 7.30
N LEU A 41 -11.13 3.89 7.58
CA LEU A 41 -10.95 5.16 6.87
C LEU A 41 -10.52 4.87 5.43
N SER A 42 -11.33 5.33 4.47
CA SER A 42 -11.06 5.24 3.03
C SER A 42 -10.98 6.62 2.38
N LEU A 43 -10.41 7.59 3.11
CA LEU A 43 -10.30 8.99 2.69
C LEU A 43 -9.65 9.14 1.32
N VAL A 44 -8.57 8.41 1.05
CA VAL A 44 -7.83 8.52 -0.21
C VAL A 44 -8.61 7.94 -1.39
N PRO A 45 -9.14 6.69 -1.34
CA PRO A 45 -10.03 6.17 -2.37
C PRO A 45 -11.28 7.02 -2.57
N ALA A 46 -12.04 7.28 -1.51
CA ALA A 46 -13.30 8.00 -1.58
C ALA A 46 -13.10 9.44 -2.07
N GLY A 47 -12.07 10.12 -1.57
CA GLY A 47 -11.72 11.48 -1.98
C GLY A 47 -11.29 11.56 -3.44
N SER A 48 -10.54 10.57 -3.94
CA SER A 48 -10.15 10.51 -5.35
C SER A 48 -11.38 10.32 -6.25
N TYR A 49 -12.29 9.41 -5.87
CA TYR A 49 -13.53 9.17 -6.62
C TYR A 49 -14.43 10.39 -6.60
N GLN A 50 -14.63 10.99 -5.42
CA GLN A 50 -15.41 12.21 -5.26
C GLN A 50 -14.87 13.37 -6.09
N ALA A 51 -13.55 13.58 -6.11
CA ALA A 51 -12.93 14.59 -6.94
C ALA A 51 -13.23 14.36 -8.43
N ILE A 52 -13.16 13.12 -8.91
CA ILE A 52 -13.50 12.78 -10.30
C ILE A 52 -15.00 13.00 -10.56
N PHE A 53 -15.88 12.56 -9.66
CA PHE A 53 -17.33 12.78 -9.80
C PHE A 53 -17.67 14.25 -9.98
N GLN A 54 -17.03 15.12 -9.20
CA GLN A 54 -17.31 16.56 -9.20
C GLN A 54 -16.66 17.31 -10.36
N THR A 55 -15.57 16.80 -10.92
CA THR A 55 -14.80 17.51 -11.97
C THR A 55 -15.03 16.97 -13.37
N LEU A 56 -15.07 15.64 -13.52
CA LEU A 56 -15.15 14.93 -14.81
C LEU A 56 -16.49 14.19 -14.99
N GLY A 57 -17.28 14.06 -13.93
CA GLY A 57 -18.55 13.34 -13.94
C GLY A 57 -18.39 11.81 -13.95
N VAL A 58 -19.48 11.11 -14.25
CA VAL A 58 -19.55 9.62 -14.26
C VAL A 58 -19.83 9.02 -15.64
N GLY A 59 -19.90 9.86 -16.68
CA GLY A 59 -20.13 9.40 -18.05
C GLY A 59 -18.96 8.62 -18.65
N SER A 60 -17.82 8.57 -17.96
CA SER A 60 -16.65 7.79 -18.36
C SER A 60 -16.00 7.12 -17.15
N TYR A 61 -15.66 5.85 -17.29
CA TYR A 61 -14.90 5.10 -16.29
C TYR A 61 -13.38 5.28 -16.41
N LEU A 62 -12.92 5.89 -17.52
CA LEU A 62 -11.50 6.07 -17.82
C LEU A 62 -10.73 6.78 -16.70
N PRO A 63 -11.20 7.91 -16.12
CA PRO A 63 -10.42 8.60 -15.09
C PRO A 63 -10.23 7.76 -13.81
N PHE A 64 -11.25 7.00 -13.41
CA PHE A 64 -11.17 6.10 -12.27
C PHE A 64 -10.11 5.02 -12.51
N ARG A 65 -10.16 4.38 -13.69
CA ARG A 65 -9.19 3.37 -14.10
C ARG A 65 -7.75 3.89 -14.09
N LEU A 66 -7.52 5.12 -14.56
CA LEU A 66 -6.18 5.73 -14.53
C LEU A 66 -5.66 5.91 -13.10
N VAL A 67 -6.51 6.31 -12.15
CA VAL A 67 -6.12 6.40 -10.73
C VAL A 67 -5.77 5.03 -10.16
N GLY A 68 -6.58 4.01 -10.43
CA GLY A 68 -6.30 2.63 -10.01
C GLY A 68 -4.97 2.11 -10.58
N LEU A 69 -4.75 2.28 -11.88
CA LEU A 69 -3.51 1.89 -12.55
C LEU A 69 -2.29 2.67 -12.04
N ALA A 70 -2.44 3.95 -11.70
CA ALA A 70 -1.38 4.73 -11.09
C ALA A 70 -1.00 4.18 -9.72
N ALA A 71 -1.98 3.85 -8.87
CA ALA A 71 -1.74 3.22 -7.57
C ALA A 71 -1.04 1.86 -7.71
N LEU A 72 -1.48 1.03 -8.66
CA LEU A 72 -0.84 -0.24 -8.98
C LEU A 72 0.60 -0.05 -9.50
N GLY A 73 0.83 0.98 -10.32
CA GLY A 73 2.17 1.35 -10.79
C GLY A 73 3.09 1.78 -9.65
N VAL A 74 2.58 2.50 -8.66
CA VAL A 74 3.32 2.86 -7.43
C VAL A 74 3.71 1.61 -6.65
N LEU A 75 2.79 0.67 -6.45
CA LEU A 75 3.08 -0.63 -5.82
C LEU A 75 4.15 -1.39 -6.61
N GLY A 76 3.96 -1.55 -7.92
CA GLY A 76 4.93 -2.20 -8.79
C GLY A 76 6.31 -1.58 -8.67
N HIS A 77 6.40 -0.25 -8.69
CA HIS A 77 7.68 0.45 -8.57
C HIS A 77 8.35 0.20 -7.21
N GLN A 78 7.57 0.12 -6.12
CA GLN A 78 8.07 -0.27 -4.81
C GLN A 78 8.57 -1.72 -4.79
N VAL A 79 7.83 -2.67 -5.35
CA VAL A 79 8.24 -4.09 -5.43
C VAL A 79 9.51 -4.26 -6.26
N CYS A 80 9.57 -3.59 -7.42
CA CYS A 80 10.72 -3.66 -8.30
C CYS A 80 11.96 -3.13 -7.58
N ARG A 81 11.90 -1.91 -7.02
CA ARG A 81 13.08 -1.29 -6.41
C ARG A 81 13.60 -2.10 -5.21
N THR A 82 12.72 -2.67 -4.40
CA THR A 82 13.12 -3.47 -3.22
C THR A 82 13.71 -4.80 -3.64
N SER A 83 13.09 -5.48 -4.61
CA SER A 83 13.53 -6.78 -5.11
C SER A 83 14.83 -6.69 -5.92
N VAL A 84 15.01 -5.65 -6.74
CA VAL A 84 16.28 -5.39 -7.45
C VAL A 84 17.42 -5.22 -6.47
N ARG A 85 17.18 -4.54 -5.34
CA ARG A 85 18.20 -4.36 -4.30
C ARG A 85 18.58 -5.69 -3.63
N ALA A 86 17.66 -6.64 -3.54
CA ALA A 86 17.87 -7.92 -2.87
C ALA A 86 18.52 -8.99 -3.78
N GLY A 87 18.19 -9.01 -5.07
CA GLY A 87 18.58 -10.11 -5.97
C GLY A 87 18.86 -9.69 -7.43
N GLY A 88 19.00 -8.41 -7.73
CA GLY A 88 19.28 -7.91 -9.07
C GLY A 88 18.03 -7.76 -9.95
N TRP A 89 18.24 -7.30 -11.19
CA TRP A 89 17.16 -6.85 -12.08
C TRP A 89 16.19 -7.96 -12.48
N VAL A 90 16.67 -9.20 -12.68
CA VAL A 90 15.82 -10.35 -13.03
C VAL A 90 14.83 -10.66 -11.90
N VAL A 91 15.33 -10.75 -10.66
CA VAL A 91 14.47 -10.96 -9.48
C VAL A 91 13.48 -9.81 -9.32
N GLY A 92 13.93 -8.58 -9.54
CA GLY A 92 13.05 -7.41 -9.54
C GLY A 92 11.91 -7.50 -10.54
N MET A 93 12.21 -7.90 -11.79
CA MET A 93 11.21 -8.07 -12.83
C MET A 93 10.23 -9.20 -12.50
N LEU A 94 10.73 -10.37 -12.10
CA LEU A 94 9.89 -11.52 -11.76
C LEU A 94 8.97 -11.23 -10.57
N ALA A 95 9.50 -10.66 -9.49
CA ALA A 95 8.71 -10.30 -8.31
C ALA A 95 7.66 -9.24 -8.65
N THR A 96 8.00 -8.26 -9.48
CA THR A 96 7.06 -7.23 -9.93
C THR A 96 5.94 -7.81 -10.78
N THR A 97 6.28 -8.64 -11.77
CA THR A 97 5.30 -9.31 -12.63
C THR A 97 4.40 -10.18 -11.79
N ALA A 98 4.96 -10.97 -10.87
CA ALA A 98 4.20 -11.75 -9.91
C ALA A 98 3.25 -10.85 -9.11
N VAL A 99 3.71 -9.80 -8.44
CA VAL A 99 2.79 -8.98 -7.62
C VAL A 99 1.70 -8.29 -8.45
N ILE A 100 2.01 -7.79 -9.65
CA ILE A 100 1.03 -7.08 -10.48
C ILE A 100 0.01 -8.04 -11.11
N TRP A 101 0.42 -9.25 -11.49
CA TRP A 101 -0.41 -10.19 -12.25
C TRP A 101 -0.84 -11.45 -11.49
N ASN A 102 -0.36 -11.67 -10.26
CA ASN A 102 -0.76 -12.78 -9.39
C ASN A 102 -1.95 -12.43 -8.48
N SER A 103 -2.72 -11.41 -8.83
CA SER A 103 -4.01 -11.23 -8.19
C SER A 103 -4.96 -12.32 -8.71
N SER A 104 -5.57 -13.11 -7.82
CA SER A 104 -6.58 -14.14 -8.14
C SER A 104 -7.89 -13.59 -8.75
N GLY A 105 -7.86 -12.37 -9.29
CA GLY A 105 -8.92 -11.79 -10.08
C GLY A 105 -8.28 -11.01 -11.22
N GLU A 106 -8.38 -11.52 -12.43
CA GLU A 106 -8.22 -10.73 -13.66
C GLU A 106 -9.11 -9.47 -13.59
N THR A 107 -10.24 -9.52 -12.87
CA THR A 107 -11.10 -8.39 -12.53
C THR A 107 -10.53 -7.44 -11.46
N ASN A 108 -9.72 -7.91 -10.51
CA ASN A 108 -9.20 -7.10 -9.40
C ASN A 108 -8.10 -6.13 -9.86
N VAL A 109 -7.25 -6.52 -10.80
CA VAL A 109 -6.20 -5.63 -11.37
C VAL A 109 -6.83 -4.42 -12.07
N LEU A 110 -8.06 -4.60 -12.55
CA LEU A 110 -8.79 -3.65 -13.36
C LEU A 110 -9.86 -2.89 -12.56
N PHE A 111 -10.03 -3.25 -11.30
CA PHE A 111 -10.91 -2.62 -10.33
C PHE A 111 -10.21 -1.40 -9.72
N PRO A 112 -10.58 -0.15 -10.04
CA PRO A 112 -9.79 1.01 -9.65
C PRO A 112 -9.83 1.28 -8.15
N PHE A 113 -10.92 0.89 -7.48
CA PHE A 113 -11.02 1.01 -6.03
C PHE A 113 -9.99 0.12 -5.30
N LEU A 114 -9.38 -0.86 -5.99
CA LEU A 114 -8.26 -1.68 -5.49
C LEU A 114 -7.00 -0.86 -5.13
N LEU A 115 -6.97 0.43 -5.44
CA LEU A 115 -6.02 1.37 -4.85
C LEU A 115 -6.01 1.30 -3.31
N ASN A 116 -7.15 0.91 -2.70
CA ASN A 116 -7.29 0.64 -1.28
C ASN A 116 -6.41 -0.51 -0.76
N PHE A 117 -5.96 -1.42 -1.62
CA PHE A 117 -4.96 -2.46 -1.32
C PHE A 117 -3.56 -2.07 -1.83
N SER A 118 -3.49 -1.50 -3.03
CA SER A 118 -2.22 -1.22 -3.70
C SER A 118 -1.39 -0.18 -2.95
N LEU A 119 -2.00 0.93 -2.50
CA LEU A 119 -1.28 2.01 -1.83
C LEU A 119 -0.77 1.60 -0.43
N PRO A 120 -1.53 0.90 0.45
CA PRO A 120 -0.99 0.43 1.72
C PRO A 120 0.18 -0.54 1.57
N LEU A 121 0.11 -1.47 0.61
CA LEU A 121 1.22 -2.38 0.33
C LEU A 121 2.45 -1.63 -0.19
N ALA A 122 2.23 -0.66 -1.10
CA ALA A 122 3.30 0.21 -1.59
C ALA A 122 3.91 1.04 -0.45
N ALA A 123 3.08 1.53 0.47
CA ALA A 123 3.49 2.29 1.64
C ALA A 123 4.33 1.47 2.60
N LEU A 124 3.98 0.20 2.86
CA LEU A 124 4.81 -0.70 3.67
C LEU A 124 6.24 -0.81 3.12
N LEU A 125 6.35 -1.09 1.82
CA LEU A 125 7.64 -1.17 1.13
C LEU A 125 8.37 0.18 1.13
N GLY A 126 7.64 1.28 0.96
CA GLY A 126 8.18 2.65 1.06
C GLY A 126 8.72 2.97 2.45
N CYS A 127 8.03 2.56 3.51
CA CYS A 127 8.46 2.69 4.89
C CYS A 127 9.74 1.87 5.15
N TRP A 128 9.76 0.59 4.74
CA TRP A 128 10.95 -0.26 4.87
C TRP A 128 12.14 0.25 4.07
N TRP A 129 11.92 0.82 2.88
CA TRP A 129 12.99 1.43 2.10
C TRP A 129 13.67 2.59 2.87
N ASN A 130 12.85 3.47 3.46
CA ASN A 130 13.35 4.60 4.25
C ASN A 130 14.03 4.12 5.54
N LEU A 131 13.47 3.11 6.22
CA LEU A 131 14.02 2.54 7.45
C LEU A 131 15.34 1.79 7.21
N GLY A 132 15.44 1.03 6.12
CA GLY A 132 16.68 0.35 5.72
C GLY A 132 17.82 1.32 5.42
N GLY A 133 17.49 2.55 4.99
CA GLY A 133 18.45 3.64 4.90
C GLY A 133 19.02 4.06 6.26
N VAL A 134 18.19 4.14 7.29
CA VAL A 134 18.59 4.58 8.64
C VAL A 134 19.61 3.61 9.26
N ALA A 135 19.35 2.30 9.19
CA ALA A 135 20.22 1.28 9.79
C ALA A 135 21.65 1.22 9.20
N ARG A 136 21.81 1.55 7.91
CA ARG A 136 23.12 1.60 7.25
C ARG A 136 23.98 2.79 7.67
N ASN A 137 23.34 3.89 8.04
CA ASN A 137 24.07 5.09 8.49
C ASN A 137 24.52 4.99 9.95
N THR A 138 23.89 4.13 10.75
CA THR A 138 24.22 3.95 12.18
C THR A 138 25.22 2.81 12.44
N SER A 139 25.72 2.13 11.41
CA SER A 139 26.67 1.01 11.58
C SER A 139 28.09 1.52 11.87
N PRO A 140 28.78 1.02 12.91
CA PRO A 140 30.14 1.45 13.27
C PRO A 140 31.17 1.26 12.15
N ALA A 141 30.97 0.27 11.27
CA ALA A 141 31.89 -0.05 10.19
C ALA A 141 31.99 1.03 9.10
N THR A 142 30.97 1.89 8.93
CA THR A 142 30.99 3.02 7.98
C THR A 142 31.41 4.34 8.64
N ALA A 143 31.57 4.37 9.96
CA ALA A 143 31.98 5.55 10.72
C ALA A 143 33.50 5.84 10.62
N GLY A 144 34.31 4.83 10.29
CA GLY A 144 35.78 4.93 10.33
C GLY A 144 36.46 5.72 9.19
N THR A 145 35.72 6.28 8.23
CA THR A 145 36.31 7.02 7.09
C THR A 145 35.73 8.41 6.88
N ARG A 146 34.75 8.82 7.69
CA ARG A 146 34.21 10.17 7.63
C ARG A 146 34.71 10.93 8.83
N ASP A 147 35.68 11.81 8.58
CA ASP A 147 36.15 12.85 9.47
C ASP A 147 35.02 13.88 9.68
N VAL A 148 33.94 13.43 10.34
CA VAL A 148 32.80 14.27 10.71
C VAL A 148 33.18 14.85 12.05
N GLY A 149 33.54 16.12 12.03
CA GLY A 149 33.88 16.88 13.22
C GLY A 149 32.80 16.71 14.31
N PRO A 150 33.19 16.82 15.58
CA PRO A 150 32.30 16.66 16.72
C PRO A 150 31.26 17.79 16.71
N GLY A 151 30.12 17.60 16.06
CA GLY A 151 29.05 18.60 16.12
C GLY A 151 27.92 18.53 15.09
N GLU A 152 28.09 17.93 13.91
CA GLU A 152 27.04 18.01 12.87
C GLU A 152 26.47 16.63 12.52
N PRO A 153 25.33 16.25 13.12
CA PRO A 153 24.82 14.89 13.07
C PRO A 153 24.13 14.62 11.74
N ASP A 154 24.00 13.35 11.37
CA ASP A 154 23.12 12.80 10.33
C ASP A 154 21.61 13.20 10.43
N GLY A 155 21.28 14.17 11.28
CA GLY A 155 19.97 14.73 11.56
C GLY A 155 19.16 15.12 10.32
N PRO A 156 19.69 15.88 9.34
CA PRO A 156 18.90 16.27 8.17
C PRO A 156 18.45 15.07 7.31
N VAL A 157 19.33 14.09 7.09
CA VAL A 157 19.03 12.90 6.29
C VAL A 157 18.09 11.96 7.04
N LEU A 158 18.35 11.73 8.33
CA LEU A 158 17.46 10.96 9.21
C LEU A 158 16.06 11.57 9.26
N ARG A 159 15.96 12.90 9.45
CA ARG A 159 14.70 13.64 9.50
C ARG A 159 13.93 13.51 8.19
N ARG A 160 14.58 13.68 7.03
CA ARG A 160 13.94 13.50 5.72
C ARG A 160 13.37 12.09 5.54
N ARG A 161 14.13 11.05 5.92
CA ARG A 161 13.68 9.65 5.85
C ARG A 161 12.55 9.33 6.83
N ALA A 162 12.63 9.86 8.05
CA ALA A 162 11.56 9.71 9.04
C ALA A 162 10.27 10.37 8.54
N ILE A 163 10.34 11.60 8.02
CA ILE A 163 9.19 12.29 7.42
C ILE A 163 8.61 11.46 6.26
N ALA A 164 9.46 10.99 5.33
CA ALA A 164 8.99 10.18 4.21
C ALA A 164 8.29 8.89 4.68
N MET A 165 8.82 8.22 5.70
CA MET A 165 8.16 7.05 6.32
C MET A 165 6.81 7.42 6.95
N GLY A 166 6.75 8.52 7.71
CA GLY A 166 5.50 8.99 8.31
C GLY A 166 4.43 9.34 7.27
N LEU A 167 4.82 9.95 6.14
CA LEU A 167 3.92 10.25 5.02
C LEU A 167 3.40 8.97 4.33
N TRP A 168 4.25 7.97 4.11
CA TRP A 168 3.81 6.67 3.60
C TRP A 168 2.83 6.00 4.55
N LEU A 169 3.10 6.03 5.85
CA LEU A 169 2.20 5.46 6.86
C LEU A 169 0.86 6.23 6.93
N ALA A 170 0.89 7.56 6.88
CA ALA A 170 -0.30 8.38 6.81
C ALA A 170 -1.16 8.02 5.59
N LEU A 171 -0.53 7.88 4.42
CA LEU A 171 -1.20 7.45 3.19
C LEU A 171 -1.85 6.06 3.39
N ALA A 172 -1.14 5.09 3.96
CA ALA A 172 -1.68 3.76 4.20
C ALA A 172 -2.91 3.77 5.11
N LEU A 173 -2.83 4.49 6.23
CA LEU A 173 -3.91 4.62 7.23
C LEU A 173 -5.12 5.40 6.70
N ALA A 174 -4.91 6.36 5.81
CA ALA A 174 -5.97 7.11 5.14
C ALA A 174 -6.59 6.35 3.95
N THR A 175 -6.04 5.19 3.58
CA THR A 175 -6.45 4.45 2.38
C THR A 175 -7.29 3.22 2.71
N SER A 176 -6.89 2.40 3.68
CA SER A 176 -7.69 1.25 4.10
C SER A 176 -7.31 0.68 5.47
N GLY A 177 -8.07 -0.30 5.95
CA GLY A 177 -7.76 -1.07 7.16
C GLY A 177 -6.39 -1.76 7.13
N LEU A 178 -5.83 -2.05 5.94
CA LEU A 178 -4.46 -2.57 5.83
C LEU A 178 -3.42 -1.58 6.38
N GLY A 179 -3.71 -0.28 6.40
CA GLY A 179 -2.85 0.72 7.03
C GLY A 179 -2.55 0.41 8.50
N VAL A 180 -3.50 -0.18 9.24
CA VAL A 180 -3.30 -0.61 10.63
C VAL A 180 -2.29 -1.76 10.70
N VAL A 181 -2.39 -2.73 9.80
CA VAL A 181 -1.43 -3.84 9.71
C VAL A 181 -0.03 -3.31 9.40
N VAL A 182 0.07 -2.34 8.48
CA VAL A 182 1.34 -1.65 8.18
C VAL A 182 1.87 -0.92 9.41
N ALA A 183 1.03 -0.22 10.16
CA ALA A 183 1.42 0.48 11.38
C ALA A 183 2.00 -0.48 12.43
N VAL A 184 1.35 -1.63 12.66
CA VAL A 184 1.80 -2.65 13.61
C VAL A 184 3.11 -3.29 13.16
N ALA A 185 3.20 -3.71 11.88
CA ALA A 185 4.42 -4.29 11.33
C ALA A 185 5.62 -3.34 11.48
N LEU A 186 5.41 -2.04 11.23
CA LEU A 186 6.43 -1.03 11.44
C LEU A 186 6.77 -0.86 12.93
N ALA A 187 5.80 -0.84 13.83
CA ALA A 187 6.07 -0.71 15.27
C ALA A 187 6.96 -1.85 15.78
N VAL A 188 6.67 -3.09 15.37
CA VAL A 188 7.48 -4.28 15.70
C VAL A 188 8.90 -4.12 15.16
N GLU A 189 9.05 -3.71 13.90
CA GLU A 189 10.35 -3.49 13.27
C GLU A 189 11.15 -2.37 13.95
N LEU A 190 10.50 -1.26 14.29
CA LEU A 190 11.12 -0.12 14.98
C LEU A 190 11.59 -0.51 16.39
N ALA A 191 10.80 -1.31 17.10
CA ALA A 191 11.16 -1.85 18.41
C ALA A 191 12.35 -2.81 18.31
N GLY A 192 12.29 -3.76 17.37
CA GLY A 192 13.37 -4.73 17.12
C GLY A 192 14.69 -4.06 16.73
N ARG A 193 14.64 -2.98 15.95
CA ARG A 193 15.81 -2.19 15.56
C ARG A 193 16.26 -1.15 16.58
N ARG A 194 15.52 -0.96 17.68
CA ARG A 194 15.73 0.13 18.65
C ARG A 194 15.87 1.49 17.96
N ALA A 195 14.93 1.79 17.05
CA ALA A 195 14.98 2.97 16.20
C ALA A 195 15.07 4.28 17.00
N PRO A 196 15.73 5.31 16.46
CA PRO A 196 15.88 6.59 17.16
C PRO A 196 14.54 7.28 17.36
N ARG A 197 14.44 8.12 18.41
CA ARG A 197 13.20 8.84 18.79
C ARG A 197 12.55 9.58 17.63
N ALA A 198 13.33 10.20 16.74
CA ALA A 198 12.79 10.92 15.58
C ALA A 198 11.96 10.02 14.65
N VAL A 199 12.32 8.75 14.49
CA VAL A 199 11.58 7.79 13.67
C VAL A 199 10.30 7.34 14.39
N TRP A 200 10.37 7.14 15.71
CA TRP A 200 9.18 6.88 16.53
C TRP A 200 8.17 8.03 16.47
N ILE A 201 8.61 9.29 16.51
CA ILE A 201 7.73 10.45 16.37
C ILE A 201 7.03 10.42 15.00
N ALA A 202 7.79 10.18 13.93
CA ALA A 202 7.21 10.14 12.58
C ALA A 202 6.23 8.97 12.37
N TRP A 203 6.40 7.86 13.08
CA TRP A 203 5.43 6.76 13.13
C TRP A 203 4.20 7.12 13.99
N ALA A 204 4.42 7.71 15.17
CA ALA A 204 3.37 8.00 16.13
C ALA A 204 2.38 9.05 15.62
N THR A 205 2.84 10.09 14.91
CA THR A 205 1.96 11.16 14.40
C THR A 205 0.79 10.63 13.56
N PRO A 206 0.99 9.89 12.45
CA PRO A 206 -0.13 9.39 11.66
C PRO A 206 -0.97 8.34 12.40
N VAL A 207 -0.36 7.52 13.26
CA VAL A 207 -1.09 6.54 14.08
C VAL A 207 -2.03 7.22 15.05
N LEU A 208 -1.57 8.24 15.77
CA LEU A 208 -2.39 9.00 16.70
C LEU A 208 -3.55 9.71 16.00
N LEU A 209 -3.29 10.35 14.84
CA LEU A 209 -4.35 10.97 14.04
C LEU A 209 -5.41 9.95 13.61
N TRP A 210 -4.98 8.79 13.12
CA TRP A 210 -5.90 7.72 12.74
C TRP A 210 -6.66 7.15 13.95
N THR A 211 -5.99 6.98 15.10
CA THR A 211 -6.65 6.53 16.33
C THR A 211 -7.68 7.53 16.81
N THR A 212 -7.38 8.84 16.78
CA THR A 212 -8.35 9.89 17.10
C THR A 212 -9.57 9.82 16.18
N TRP A 213 -9.35 9.66 14.87
CA TRP A 213 -10.44 9.46 13.92
C TRP A 213 -11.28 8.21 14.27
N TRP A 214 -10.62 7.07 14.51
CA TRP A 214 -11.28 5.79 14.81
C TRP A 214 -12.10 5.85 16.10
N LEU A 215 -11.62 6.55 17.12
CA LEU A 215 -12.34 6.77 18.38
C LEU A 215 -13.65 7.54 18.17
N GLY A 216 -13.69 8.47 17.20
CA GLY A 216 -14.88 9.23 16.84
C GLY A 216 -15.89 8.44 15.99
N HIS A 217 -15.41 7.45 15.22
CA HIS A 217 -16.21 6.73 14.21
C HIS A 217 -16.34 5.24 14.53
N ARG A 218 -16.37 4.87 15.81
CA ARG A 218 -16.47 3.46 16.24
C ARG A 218 -17.73 2.81 15.68
N SER A 219 -17.58 2.10 14.56
CA SER A 219 -18.57 1.13 14.10
C SER A 219 -18.31 -0.20 14.78
N ALA A 220 -19.35 -0.86 15.28
CA ALA A 220 -19.26 -2.26 15.71
C ALA A 220 -18.94 -3.12 14.48
N SER A 221 -17.65 -3.31 14.19
CA SER A 221 -17.23 -4.24 13.16
C SER A 221 -17.54 -5.65 13.64
N ASN A 222 -18.23 -6.45 12.84
CA ASN A 222 -18.48 -7.88 13.08
C ASN A 222 -17.20 -8.74 12.95
N LEU A 223 -16.01 -8.14 13.14
CA LEU A 223 -14.74 -8.83 13.07
C LEU A 223 -14.64 -9.78 14.25
N SER A 224 -14.65 -11.08 13.96
CA SER A 224 -14.35 -12.10 14.95
C SER A 224 -12.91 -11.89 15.44
N LEU A 225 -12.77 -11.62 16.73
CA LEU A 225 -11.46 -11.63 17.42
C LEU A 225 -11.06 -13.04 17.84
N ASP A 226 -11.86 -14.06 17.50
CA ASP A 226 -11.61 -15.45 17.84
C ASP A 226 -10.41 -15.98 17.03
N PRO A 227 -9.27 -16.32 17.68
CA PRO A 227 -8.11 -16.86 17.00
C PRO A 227 -8.40 -18.15 16.23
N THR A 228 -9.40 -18.92 16.67
CA THR A 228 -9.81 -20.17 16.01
C THR A 228 -10.46 -19.93 14.65
N VAL A 229 -10.99 -18.72 14.40
CA VAL A 229 -11.53 -18.30 13.10
C VAL A 229 -10.45 -17.59 12.29
N VAL A 230 -9.72 -16.67 12.91
CA VAL A 230 -8.77 -15.78 12.23
C VAL A 230 -7.56 -16.55 11.70
N LEU A 231 -6.95 -17.45 12.50
CA LEU A 231 -5.72 -18.14 12.10
C LEU A 231 -5.93 -19.10 10.92
N PRO A 232 -6.97 -19.97 10.90
CA PRO A 232 -7.20 -20.84 9.73
C PRO A 232 -7.59 -20.06 8.48
N TYR A 233 -8.30 -18.93 8.63
CA TYR A 233 -8.60 -18.05 7.51
C TYR A 233 -7.31 -17.44 6.93
N ALA A 234 -6.45 -16.87 7.78
CA ALA A 234 -5.16 -16.32 7.35
C ALA A 234 -4.27 -17.39 6.67
N ALA A 235 -4.18 -18.59 7.24
CA ALA A 235 -3.44 -19.71 6.65
C ALA A 235 -3.98 -20.09 5.27
N ARG A 236 -5.31 -20.15 5.11
CA ARG A 236 -5.95 -20.40 3.80
C ARG A 236 -5.66 -19.29 2.79
N MET A 237 -5.67 -18.03 3.20
CA MET A 237 -5.33 -16.91 2.30
C MET A 237 -3.87 -16.96 1.85
N VAL A 238 -2.94 -17.30 2.76
CA VAL A 238 -1.51 -17.49 2.41
C VAL A 238 -1.33 -18.66 1.45
N LEU A 239 -1.95 -19.81 1.75
CA LEU A 239 -1.90 -20.98 0.88
C LEU A 239 -2.53 -20.69 -0.48
N ALA A 240 -3.70 -20.06 -0.53
CA ALA A 240 -4.37 -19.66 -1.75
C ALA A 240 -3.49 -18.70 -2.60
N GLY A 241 -2.83 -17.74 -1.96
CA GLY A 241 -1.88 -16.84 -2.63
C GLY A 241 -0.67 -17.57 -3.18
N ALA A 242 -0.10 -18.52 -2.44
CA ALA A 242 1.02 -19.35 -2.88
C ALA A 242 0.62 -20.30 -4.02
N THR A 243 -0.57 -20.91 -3.94
CA THR A 243 -1.11 -21.74 -5.02
C THR A 243 -1.43 -20.90 -6.25
N ALA A 244 -1.93 -19.67 -6.10
CA ALA A 244 -2.13 -18.76 -7.22
C ALA A 244 -0.80 -18.41 -7.89
N LEU A 245 0.27 -18.18 -7.11
CA LEU A 245 1.62 -17.96 -7.67
C LEU A 245 2.11 -19.17 -8.46
N GLY A 246 1.88 -20.38 -7.96
CA GLY A 246 2.25 -21.62 -8.64
C GLY A 246 1.38 -21.93 -9.86
N ALA A 247 0.07 -21.67 -9.77
CA ALA A 247 -0.90 -21.96 -10.82
C ALA A 247 -0.91 -20.90 -11.93
N GLY A 248 -0.59 -19.65 -11.60
CA GLY A 248 -0.38 -18.56 -12.56
C GLY A 248 0.87 -18.73 -13.45
N VAL A 249 1.63 -19.82 -13.26
CA VAL A 249 2.67 -20.30 -14.18
C VAL A 249 2.09 -21.16 -15.31
N HIS A 250 0.83 -21.60 -15.20
CA HIS A 250 0.12 -22.24 -16.32
C HIS A 250 -0.27 -21.18 -17.36
N ALA A 251 0.71 -20.87 -18.21
CA ALA A 251 0.64 -19.99 -19.36
C ALA A 251 0.56 -18.48 -19.05
N LEU A 252 1.49 -17.71 -19.64
CA LEU A 252 1.22 -16.36 -20.14
C LEU A 252 -0.26 -16.25 -20.51
N GLY A 253 -1.04 -15.38 -19.87
CA GLY A 253 -2.50 -15.20 -20.02
C GLY A 253 -2.98 -14.91 -21.45
N LEU A 254 -2.78 -15.87 -22.35
CA LEU A 254 -3.10 -15.90 -23.77
C LEU A 254 -4.06 -17.04 -24.09
N LEU A 255 -4.47 -17.85 -23.11
CA LEU A 255 -5.40 -18.97 -23.27
C LEU A 255 -6.73 -18.78 -22.52
N VAL A 256 -7.09 -17.54 -22.18
CA VAL A 256 -8.43 -17.17 -21.70
C VAL A 256 -9.04 -16.10 -22.62
N LEU A 257 -8.92 -16.32 -23.94
CA LEU A 257 -9.80 -15.74 -24.96
C LEU A 257 -10.53 -16.89 -25.65
#